data_AF-A0A330L4E2-F1
#
_entry.id   AF-A0A330L4E2-F1
#
_cell.length_a   1.000
_cell.length_b   1.000
_cell.length_c   1.000
_cell.angle_alpha   90.00
_cell.angle_beta   90.00
_cell.angle_gamma   90.00
#
_symmetry.space_group_name_H-M   'P 1'
#
loop_
_entity.id
_entity.type
_entity.pdbx_description
1 polymer ?
#
loop_
_entity_poly.entity_id
_entity_poly.type
_entity_poly.pdbx_seq_one_letter_code
_entity_poly.pdbx_strand_id
1 'polypeptide(L)'
;MKTLGSLIVVLLWMPASLQAEDLGNLSANPFDQDSTSNPFGAGSPFKPDGVNNPFSPYGSPFSNRSVTNPFATDAPKLYDQQGNYRGKLSANPFDADSTSNQFGRYGSPFSPDSLNNQFGAGNPFRPDSPNNPYGQGWRIEGK
;
A
#
# COMPACT_ATOMS: atom_id res chain seq x y z
N MET A 1 26.73 44.71 40.81
CA MET A 1 27.14 44.42 39.43
C MET A 1 26.27 43.29 38.91
N LYS A 2 25.55 43.52 37.80
CA LYS A 2 24.49 42.65 37.28
C LYS A 2 25.13 41.51 36.46
N THR A 3 24.96 40.25 36.85
CA THR A 3 25.36 39.11 36.03
C THR A 3 24.19 38.70 35.15
N LEU A 4 24.33 38.98 33.85
CA LEU A 4 23.40 38.63 32.78
C LEU A 4 23.53 37.12 32.52
N GLY A 5 22.48 36.33 32.77
CA GLY A 5 22.42 34.92 32.38
C GLY A 5 21.98 34.80 30.93
N SER A 6 22.89 34.39 30.04
CA SER A 6 22.56 34.11 28.64
C SER A 6 21.83 32.76 28.54
N LEU A 7 20.56 32.81 28.13
CA LEU A 7 19.78 31.62 27.77
C LEU A 7 20.17 31.22 26.34
N ILE A 8 20.85 30.08 26.17
CA ILE A 8 21.09 29.50 24.85
C ILE A 8 19.84 28.70 24.48
N VAL A 9 19.07 29.21 23.52
CA VAL A 9 18.00 28.46 22.87
C VAL A 9 18.62 27.67 21.73
N VAL A 10 18.75 26.35 21.89
CA VAL A 10 19.16 25.45 20.82
C VAL A 10 17.90 25.06 20.03
N LEU A 11 17.72 25.64 18.85
CA LEU A 11 16.73 25.16 17.88
C LEU A 11 17.28 23.89 17.21
N LEU A 12 16.84 22.72 17.66
CA LEU A 12 17.10 21.45 16.99
C LEU A 12 16.24 21.37 15.72
N TRP A 13 16.89 21.46 14.56
CA TRP A 13 16.23 21.24 13.28
C TRP A 13 16.07 19.73 13.08
N MET A 14 14.88 19.19 13.36
CA MET A 14 14.56 17.81 13.04
C MET A 14 14.35 17.68 11.52
N PRO A 15 15.07 16.78 10.81
CA PRO A 15 14.73 16.49 9.43
C PRO A 15 13.31 15.93 9.39
N ALA A 16 12.47 16.47 8.51
CA ALA A 16 11.15 15.91 8.24
C ALA A 16 11.34 14.48 7.74
N SER A 17 10.96 13.50 8.54
CA SER A 17 10.94 12.10 8.13
C SER A 17 9.92 11.95 6.99
N LEU A 18 10.38 11.48 5.82
CA LEU A 18 9.52 10.97 4.75
C LEU A 18 8.79 9.73 5.30
N GLN A 19 7.62 9.93 5.90
CA GLN A 19 6.73 8.83 6.28
C GLN A 19 6.00 8.37 5.02
N ALA A 20 5.97 7.07 4.78
CA ALA A 20 5.11 6.50 3.73
C ALA A 20 3.64 6.81 4.04
N GLU A 21 2.86 7.12 3.01
CA GLU A 21 1.43 7.41 3.15
C GLU A 21 0.68 6.08 3.35
N ASP A 22 -0.08 5.95 4.44
CA ASP A 22 -0.91 4.78 4.70
C ASP A 22 -2.21 4.87 3.90
N LEU A 23 -2.35 3.98 2.91
CA LEU A 23 -3.50 3.97 2.00
C LEU A 23 -4.58 2.97 2.43
N GLY A 24 -4.40 2.29 3.57
CA GLY A 24 -5.21 1.18 4.04
C GLY A 24 -4.62 -0.18 3.66
N ASN A 25 -5.47 -1.21 3.67
CA ASN A 25 -5.10 -2.60 3.46
C ASN A 25 -5.75 -3.17 2.20
N LEU A 26 -4.94 -3.78 1.33
CA LEU A 26 -5.43 -4.67 0.28
C LEU A 26 -6.07 -5.89 0.94
N SER A 27 -7.39 -5.92 0.97
CA SER A 27 -8.19 -6.92 1.68
C SER A 27 -9.54 -7.13 1.01
N ALA A 28 -10.02 -8.37 1.03
CA ALA A 28 -11.34 -8.79 0.61
C ALA A 28 -12.41 -8.64 1.71
N ASN A 29 -12.02 -8.27 2.93
CA ASN A 29 -12.96 -8.13 4.05
C ASN A 29 -13.80 -6.84 3.89
N PRO A 30 -15.11 -6.92 3.68
CA PRO A 30 -15.93 -5.73 3.42
C PRO A 30 -16.30 -4.96 4.70
N PHE A 31 -16.02 -5.51 5.88
CA PHE A 31 -16.42 -4.95 7.18
C PHE A 31 -15.28 -4.23 7.89
N ASP A 32 -14.03 -4.51 7.51
CA ASP A 32 -12.85 -3.85 8.06
C ASP A 32 -12.76 -2.41 7.52
N GLN A 33 -12.50 -1.43 8.38
CA GLN A 33 -12.47 -0.01 8.00
C GLN A 33 -11.29 0.34 7.08
N ASP A 34 -10.16 -0.35 7.25
CA ASP A 34 -8.95 -0.11 6.47
C ASP A 34 -8.94 -0.94 5.18
N SER A 35 -9.93 -1.81 4.97
CA SER A 35 -10.00 -2.66 3.78
C SER A 35 -10.37 -1.89 2.51
N THR A 36 -9.64 -2.16 1.43
CA THR A 36 -9.99 -1.73 0.07
C THR A 36 -11.31 -2.28 -0.45
N SER A 37 -11.86 -3.34 0.16
CA SER A 37 -13.19 -3.86 -0.16
C SER A 37 -14.32 -3.19 0.63
N ASN A 38 -14.02 -2.33 1.60
CA ASN A 38 -15.04 -1.57 2.33
C ASN A 38 -15.29 -0.19 1.68
N PRO A 39 -16.44 0.02 1.01
CA PRO A 39 -16.73 1.27 0.29
C PRO A 39 -17.01 2.46 1.22
N PHE A 40 -17.16 2.23 2.52
CA PHE A 40 -17.35 3.27 3.53
C PHE A 40 -16.04 3.63 4.26
N GLY A 41 -14.95 2.89 3.97
CA GLY A 41 -13.62 3.07 4.57
C GLY A 41 -12.54 3.33 3.53
N ALA A 42 -11.40 2.65 3.65
CA ALA A 42 -10.27 2.80 2.72
C ALA A 42 -10.64 2.49 1.26
N GLY A 43 -11.60 1.59 1.04
CA GLY A 43 -12.15 1.25 -0.28
C GLY A 43 -13.09 2.28 -0.89
N SER A 44 -13.38 3.39 -0.20
CA SER A 44 -14.31 4.41 -0.70
C SER A 44 -13.86 5.02 -2.04
N PRO A 45 -14.76 5.15 -3.03
CA PRO A 45 -14.46 5.80 -4.30
C PRO A 45 -14.27 7.33 -4.16
N PHE A 46 -14.51 7.88 -2.96
CA PHE A 46 -14.37 9.30 -2.66
C PHE A 46 -13.18 9.60 -1.73
N LYS A 47 -12.44 8.59 -1.26
CA LYS A 47 -11.24 8.81 -0.44
C LYS A 47 -10.20 9.61 -1.25
N PRO A 48 -9.76 10.80 -0.80
CA PRO A 48 -8.92 11.69 -1.61
C PRO A 48 -7.60 11.08 -2.11
N ASP A 49 -7.03 10.17 -1.32
CA ASP A 49 -5.82 9.39 -1.55
C ASP A 49 -6.14 7.89 -1.74
N GLY A 50 -7.40 7.52 -1.97
CA GLY A 50 -7.82 6.11 -2.03
C GLY A 50 -7.45 5.44 -3.35
N VAL A 51 -7.01 4.18 -3.29
CA VAL A 51 -6.68 3.37 -4.48
C VAL A 51 -7.88 3.08 -5.38
N ASN A 52 -9.11 3.15 -4.83
CA ASN A 52 -10.37 2.96 -5.57
C ASN A 52 -10.96 4.26 -6.11
N ASN A 53 -10.36 5.42 -5.82
CA ASN A 53 -10.83 6.70 -6.32
C ASN A 53 -10.12 7.04 -7.65
N PRO A 54 -10.82 7.06 -8.80
CA PRO A 54 -10.20 7.32 -10.11
C PRO A 54 -9.69 8.76 -10.28
N PHE A 55 -10.00 9.65 -9.34
CA PHE A 55 -9.51 11.02 -9.29
C PHE A 55 -8.36 11.22 -8.28
N SER A 56 -8.01 10.19 -7.49
CA SER A 56 -6.89 10.27 -6.55
C SER A 56 -5.55 10.03 -7.25
N PRO A 57 -4.43 10.41 -6.61
CA PRO A 57 -3.10 10.06 -7.08
C PRO A 57 -2.85 8.55 -7.23
N TYR A 58 -3.55 7.71 -6.46
CA TYR A 58 -3.31 6.27 -6.40
C TYR A 58 -4.33 5.42 -7.16
N GLY A 59 -5.50 5.95 -7.51
CA GLY A 59 -6.51 5.26 -8.32
C GLY A 59 -6.64 5.78 -9.75
N SER A 60 -6.10 6.97 -10.06
CA SER A 60 -6.22 7.58 -11.39
C SER A 60 -5.46 6.81 -12.48
N PRO A 61 -6.07 6.50 -13.64
CA PRO A 61 -5.37 5.79 -14.72
C PRO A 61 -4.24 6.60 -15.36
N PHE A 62 -4.11 7.90 -15.04
CA PHE A 62 -3.11 8.80 -15.62
C PHE A 62 -1.94 9.09 -14.67
N SER A 63 -2.03 8.71 -13.39
CA SER A 63 -0.98 8.99 -12.41
C SER A 63 0.13 7.95 -12.49
N ASN A 64 1.38 8.38 -12.36
CA ASN A 64 2.55 7.50 -12.27
C ASN A 64 2.63 6.75 -10.91
N ARG A 65 1.82 7.16 -9.93
CA ARG A 65 1.68 6.52 -8.61
C ARG A 65 0.48 5.57 -8.53
N SER A 66 -0.25 5.37 -9.63
CA SER A 66 -1.53 4.68 -9.59
C SER A 66 -1.41 3.17 -9.65
N VAL A 67 -2.32 2.50 -8.95
CA VAL A 67 -2.55 1.06 -9.03
C VAL A 67 -3.18 0.65 -10.37
N THR A 68 -3.91 1.55 -11.05
CA THR A 68 -4.69 1.26 -12.27
C THR A 68 -3.98 1.63 -13.57
N ASN A 69 -2.90 2.42 -13.49
CA ASN A 69 -2.14 2.82 -14.68
C ASN A 69 -1.16 1.70 -15.10
N PRO A 70 -1.31 1.12 -16.31
CA PRO A 70 -0.44 0.03 -16.77
C PRO A 70 0.99 0.48 -17.08
N PHE A 71 1.30 1.77 -17.00
CA PHE A 71 2.63 2.33 -17.19
C PHE A 71 3.16 3.05 -15.94
N ALA A 72 2.46 2.94 -14.80
CA ALA A 72 2.96 3.48 -13.55
C ALA A 72 4.30 2.84 -13.18
N THR A 73 5.26 3.67 -12.79
CA THR A 73 6.59 3.25 -12.34
C THR A 73 6.75 3.42 -10.82
N ASP A 74 5.83 4.14 -10.19
CA ASP A 74 5.88 4.48 -8.77
C ASP A 74 4.63 4.07 -8.01
N ALA A 75 4.07 2.90 -8.35
CA ALA A 75 2.89 2.35 -7.70
C ALA A 75 3.12 2.02 -6.21
N PRO A 76 2.05 1.97 -5.39
CA PRO A 76 2.15 1.71 -3.96
C PRO A 76 2.76 0.34 -3.64
N LYS A 77 3.44 0.25 -2.51
CA LYS A 77 4.07 -0.98 -2.02
C LYS A 77 3.12 -1.74 -1.11
N LEU A 78 3.24 -3.06 -1.11
CA LEU A 78 2.49 -3.95 -0.25
C LEU A 78 3.39 -4.53 0.83
N TYR A 79 2.87 -4.60 2.06
CA TYR A 79 3.52 -5.25 3.18
C TYR A 79 2.54 -6.15 3.93
N ASP A 80 2.97 -7.35 4.29
CA ASP A 80 2.16 -8.20 5.17
C ASP A 80 2.21 -7.70 6.63
N GLN A 81 1.44 -8.36 7.49
CA GLN A 81 1.36 -8.02 8.92
C GLN A 81 2.70 -8.16 9.66
N GLN A 82 3.64 -8.94 9.13
CA GLN A 82 4.98 -9.11 9.69
C GLN A 82 5.98 -8.08 9.12
N GLY A 83 5.54 -7.23 8.19
CA GLY A 83 6.37 -6.21 7.54
C GLY A 83 7.20 -6.76 6.38
N ASN A 84 6.94 -7.98 5.90
CA ASN A 84 7.61 -8.46 4.69
C ASN A 84 7.04 -7.76 3.47
N TYR A 85 7.92 -7.34 2.56
CA TYR A 85 7.53 -6.75 1.29
C TYR A 85 6.84 -7.79 0.39
N ARG A 86 5.70 -7.40 -0.20
CA ARG A 86 4.83 -8.25 -1.04
C ARG A 86 4.63 -7.69 -2.46
N GLY A 87 5.56 -6.86 -2.91
CA GLY A 87 5.54 -6.26 -4.25
C GLY A 87 4.84 -4.91 -4.33
N LYS A 88 4.58 -4.45 -5.56
CA LYS A 88 3.83 -3.22 -5.85
C LYS A 88 2.40 -3.54 -6.28
N LEU A 89 1.43 -2.91 -5.65
CA LEU A 89 0.04 -2.95 -6.10
C LEU A 89 -0.08 -2.15 -7.40
N SER A 90 0.02 -2.83 -8.54
CA SER A 90 0.17 -2.17 -9.84
C SER A 90 -0.47 -2.98 -10.96
N ALA A 91 -1.10 -2.27 -11.89
CA ALA A 91 -1.58 -2.80 -13.16
C ALA A 91 -0.48 -2.94 -14.23
N ASN A 92 0.74 -2.44 -13.97
CA ASN A 92 1.84 -2.49 -14.94
C ASN A 92 2.37 -3.92 -15.07
N PRO A 93 2.19 -4.61 -16.21
CA PRO A 93 2.63 -6.01 -16.35
C PRO A 93 4.14 -6.15 -16.57
N PHE A 94 4.84 -5.06 -16.82
CA PHE A 94 6.27 -5.04 -17.15
C PHE A 94 7.16 -4.73 -15.94
N ASP A 95 6.60 -4.18 -14.84
CA ASP A 95 7.34 -3.99 -13.60
C ASP A 95 7.59 -5.36 -12.94
N ALA A 96 8.85 -5.63 -12.56
CA ALA A 96 9.25 -6.91 -11.98
C ALA A 96 8.58 -7.20 -10.63
N ASP A 97 8.24 -6.15 -9.87
CA ASP A 97 7.60 -6.24 -8.56
C ASP A 97 6.08 -6.14 -8.62
N SER A 98 5.50 -5.92 -9.81
CA SER A 98 4.07 -5.72 -9.97
C SER A 98 3.25 -6.98 -9.68
N THR A 99 2.14 -6.77 -8.99
CA THR A 99 1.10 -7.77 -8.76
C THR A 99 0.37 -8.20 -10.05
N SER A 100 0.46 -7.43 -11.12
CA SER A 100 -0.09 -7.77 -12.44
C SER A 100 0.94 -8.41 -13.38
N ASN A 101 2.21 -8.54 -12.98
CA ASN A 101 3.18 -9.28 -13.76
C ASN A 101 3.04 -10.79 -13.53
N GLN A 102 2.37 -11.48 -14.46
CA GLN A 102 2.10 -12.93 -14.40
C GLN A 102 3.37 -13.82 -14.39
N PHE A 103 4.52 -13.27 -14.76
CA PHE A 103 5.81 -13.94 -14.70
C PHE A 103 6.67 -13.47 -13.51
N GLY A 104 6.24 -12.40 -12.83
CA GLY A 104 6.94 -11.80 -11.69
C GLY A 104 6.67 -12.53 -10.38
N ARG A 105 7.54 -12.27 -9.39
CA ARG A 105 7.48 -12.92 -8.08
C ARG A 105 6.16 -12.68 -7.33
N TYR A 106 5.57 -11.48 -7.47
CA TYR A 106 4.39 -11.09 -6.70
C TYR A 106 3.07 -11.15 -7.50
N GLY A 107 3.14 -11.33 -8.83
CA GLY A 107 1.96 -11.46 -9.69
C GLY A 107 1.76 -12.84 -10.30
N SER A 108 2.78 -13.72 -10.30
CA SER A 108 2.65 -15.05 -10.92
C SER A 108 1.75 -15.99 -10.12
N PRO A 109 0.82 -16.74 -10.74
CA PRO A 109 0.00 -17.73 -10.02
C PRO A 109 0.80 -18.92 -9.49
N PHE A 110 2.05 -19.09 -9.91
CA PHE A 110 2.92 -20.18 -9.49
C PHE A 110 3.92 -19.79 -8.39
N SER A 111 4.07 -18.50 -8.10
CA SER A 111 4.99 -18.03 -7.07
C SER A 111 4.37 -18.17 -5.68
N PRO A 112 5.08 -18.68 -4.66
CA PRO A 112 4.57 -18.77 -3.29
C PRO A 112 4.31 -17.39 -2.65
N ASP A 113 4.97 -16.32 -3.14
CA ASP A 113 4.85 -14.96 -2.59
C ASP A 113 3.74 -14.13 -3.24
N SER A 114 3.12 -14.65 -4.30
CA SER A 114 2.13 -13.93 -5.10
C SER A 114 0.73 -13.98 -4.52
N LEU A 115 0.04 -12.83 -4.55
CA LEU A 115 -1.38 -12.76 -4.17
C LEU A 115 -2.30 -13.54 -5.13
N ASN A 116 -1.80 -13.86 -6.33
CA ASN A 116 -2.53 -14.64 -7.33
C ASN A 116 -2.32 -16.16 -7.15
N ASN A 117 -1.51 -16.60 -6.19
CA ASN A 117 -1.33 -18.02 -5.86
C ASN A 117 -2.20 -18.42 -4.65
N GLN A 118 -3.30 -19.13 -4.92
CA GLN A 118 -4.22 -19.64 -3.89
C GLN A 118 -3.62 -20.68 -2.94
N PHE A 119 -2.47 -21.27 -3.27
CA PHE A 119 -1.75 -22.19 -2.39
C PHE A 119 -0.59 -21.51 -1.63
N GLY A 120 -0.32 -20.24 -1.94
CA GLY A 120 0.75 -19.45 -1.33
C GLY A 120 0.22 -18.25 -0.55
N ALA A 121 0.85 -17.11 -0.78
CA ALA A 121 0.52 -15.80 -0.24
C ALA A 121 -0.96 -15.40 -0.43
N GLY A 122 -1.55 -15.74 -1.56
CA GLY A 122 -2.95 -15.46 -1.89
C GLY A 122 -3.97 -16.45 -1.35
N ASN A 123 -3.58 -17.40 -0.49
CA ASN A 123 -4.49 -18.43 0.01
C ASN A 123 -5.64 -17.82 0.82
N PRO A 124 -6.92 -18.03 0.46
CA PRO A 124 -8.07 -17.39 1.12
C PRO A 124 -8.31 -17.86 2.56
N PHE A 125 -7.67 -18.94 3.00
CA PHE A 125 -7.78 -19.44 4.37
C PHE A 125 -6.67 -18.91 5.30
N ARG A 126 -5.67 -18.20 4.77
CA ARG A 126 -4.63 -17.57 5.59
C ARG A 126 -5.15 -16.28 6.23
N PRO A 127 -4.93 -16.04 7.55
CA PRO A 127 -5.41 -14.83 8.22
C PRO A 127 -4.86 -13.51 7.64
N ASP A 128 -3.63 -13.54 7.11
CA ASP A 128 -2.92 -12.41 6.54
C ASP A 128 -3.15 -12.23 5.03
N SER A 129 -3.89 -13.12 4.38
CA SER A 129 -4.09 -13.07 2.94
C SER A 129 -5.07 -11.96 2.54
N PRO A 130 -4.77 -11.17 1.50
CA PRO A 130 -5.70 -10.21 0.92
C PRO A 130 -7.00 -10.87 0.44
N ASN A 131 -6.96 -12.15 0.07
CA ASN A 131 -8.12 -12.89 -0.45
C ASN A 131 -8.99 -13.49 0.66
N ASN A 132 -8.60 -13.36 1.94
CA ASN A 132 -9.42 -13.85 3.05
C ASN A 132 -10.48 -12.79 3.41
N PRO A 133 -11.78 -13.07 3.24
CA PRO A 133 -12.85 -12.10 3.51
C PRO A 133 -13.06 -11.79 5.00
N TYR A 134 -12.31 -12.44 5.88
CA TYR A 134 -12.30 -12.18 7.32
C TYR A 134 -10.92 -11.73 7.82
N GLY A 135 -9.92 -11.64 6.92
CA GLY A 135 -8.56 -11.21 7.24
C GLY A 135 -8.38 -9.69 7.17
N GLN A 136 -7.25 -9.21 7.69
CA GLN A 136 -6.87 -7.80 7.54
C GLN A 136 -6.22 -7.50 6.18
N GLY A 137 -5.63 -8.52 5.54
CA GLY A 137 -4.91 -8.35 4.27
C GLY A 137 -3.52 -7.71 4.45
N TRP A 138 -3.07 -7.00 3.43
CA TRP A 138 -1.73 -6.40 3.38
C TRP A 138 -1.80 -4.87 3.37
N ARG A 139 -0.94 -4.22 4.16
CA ARG A 139 -0.82 -2.77 4.19
C ARG A 139 -0.34 -2.22 2.85
N ILE A 140 -0.92 -1.10 2.43
CA ILE A 140 -0.59 -0.38 1.21
C ILE A 140 0.14 0.91 1.60
N GLU A 141 1.38 1.06 1.16
CA GLU A 141 2.22 2.22 1.43
C GLU A 141 2.47 3.04 0.15
N GLY A 142 2.01 4.29 0.16
CA GLY A 142 2.24 5.31 -0.86
C GLY A 142 3.46 6.20 -0.59
N LYS A 143 3.65 7.23 -1.43
CA LYS A 143 4.78 8.18 -1.41
C LYS A 143 4.32 9.64 -1.45
#